data_AF-A0A9D2L4N5-F1
#
_entry.id   AF-A0A9D2L4N5-F1
#
_cell.length_a   1.000
_cell.length_b   1.000
_cell.length_c   1.000
_cell.angle_alpha   90.00
_cell.angle_beta   90.00
_cell.angle_gamma   90.00
#
_symmetry.space_group_name_H-M   'P 1'
#
loop_
_entity.id
_entity.type
_entity.pdbx_description
1 polymer ?
#
loop_
_entity_poly.entity_id
_entity_poly.type
_entity_poly.pdbx_seq_one_letter_code
_entity_poly.pdbx_strand_id
1 'polypeptide(L)'
;MSVQIRINTDACIRCGKCVKVCPSKIMTQEMAGAPIGLQHTDNCIVCGHCAAVCPTGAVFHSDFPKETIHPIDRAKLPTPEQVLLLCRARRSNRALSDRPVPQEAIDLILEAAHRAPTASNLQQVQFTVITDPKAIENVIRFTVETLMKAVKTLENPLIKLILKRRNPFLYERYVPTFRKLDEE
;
A
#
# COMPACT_ATOMS: atom_id res chain seq x y z
N MET A 1 -2.00 13.49 21.38
CA MET A 1 -1.66 14.54 20.39
C MET A 1 -2.90 15.38 20.19
N SER A 2 -2.82 16.71 20.37
CA SER A 2 -3.96 17.62 20.16
C SER A 2 -3.94 18.13 18.73
N VAL A 3 -4.80 17.56 17.88
CA VAL A 3 -4.96 18.01 16.49
C VAL A 3 -5.79 19.30 16.47
N GLN A 4 -5.38 20.28 15.67
CA GLN A 4 -6.16 21.50 15.46
C GLN A 4 -6.84 21.48 14.09
N ILE A 5 -8.16 21.57 14.08
CA ILE A 5 -8.99 21.65 12.88
C ILE A 5 -9.75 22.97 12.91
N ARG A 6 -9.70 23.75 11.82
CA ARG A 6 -10.41 25.03 11.66
C ARG A 6 -11.00 25.15 10.27
N ILE A 7 -12.10 25.89 10.14
CA ILE A 7 -12.74 26.19 8.86
C ILE A 7 -12.61 27.68 8.59
N ASN A 8 -11.97 28.05 7.48
CA ASN A 8 -12.02 29.42 6.96
C ASN A 8 -13.41 29.66 6.35
N THR A 9 -14.23 30.46 7.03
CA THR A 9 -15.61 30.73 6.62
C THR A 9 -15.71 31.52 5.31
N ASP A 10 -14.71 32.35 5.01
CA ASP A 10 -14.70 33.20 3.81
C ASP A 10 -14.40 32.39 2.55
N ALA A 11 -13.57 31.35 2.69
CA ALA A 11 -13.24 30.44 1.59
C ALA A 11 -14.22 29.24 1.49
N CYS A 12 -15.06 28.99 2.50
CA CYS A 12 -15.89 27.80 2.56
C CYS A 12 -17.18 27.94 1.75
N ILE A 13 -17.28 27.19 0.66
CA ILE A 13 -18.49 27.12 -0.19
C ILE A 13 -19.56 26.15 0.33
N ARG A 14 -19.41 25.63 1.56
CA ARG A 14 -20.42 24.80 2.26
C ARG A 14 -20.86 23.54 1.50
N CYS A 15 -19.99 22.99 0.65
CA CYS A 15 -20.31 21.83 -0.20
C CYS A 15 -20.44 20.49 0.53
N GLY A 16 -20.10 20.41 1.82
CA GLY A 16 -20.26 19.20 2.65
C GLY A 16 -19.33 18.03 2.33
N LYS A 17 -18.38 18.16 1.39
CA LYS A 17 -17.47 17.06 1.03
C LYS A 17 -16.65 16.56 2.22
N CYS A 18 -16.14 17.47 3.05
CA CYS A 18 -15.39 17.15 4.27
C CYS A 18 -16.23 16.37 5.30
N VAL A 19 -17.54 16.64 5.38
CA VAL A 19 -18.50 15.90 6.22
C VAL A 19 -18.65 14.47 5.72
N LYS A 20 -18.85 14.30 4.41
CA LYS A 20 -19.05 12.97 3.79
C LYS A 20 -17.86 12.04 3.94
N VAL A 21 -16.63 12.57 3.93
CA VAL A 21 -15.41 11.75 3.97
C VAL A 21 -14.85 11.53 5.38
N CYS A 22 -15.40 12.17 6.41
CA CYS A 22 -14.88 12.07 7.77
C CYS A 22 -15.42 10.80 8.47
N PRO A 23 -14.61 9.75 8.66
CA PRO A 23 -15.08 8.52 9.30
C PRO A 23 -15.42 8.74 10.79
N SER A 24 -14.71 9.64 11.47
CA SER A 24 -14.94 9.99 12.87
C SER A 24 -16.14 10.93 13.09
N LYS A 25 -16.83 11.37 12.03
CA LYS A 25 -18.01 12.29 12.10
C LYS A 25 -17.74 13.60 12.87
N ILE A 26 -16.51 14.08 12.81
CA ILE A 26 -16.08 15.35 13.45
C ILE A 26 -16.62 16.55 12.68
N MET A 27 -16.56 16.47 11.36
CA MET A 27 -17.10 17.47 10.45
C MET A 27 -18.62 17.33 10.42
N THR A 28 -19.36 18.40 10.71
CA THR A 28 -20.84 18.39 10.72
C THR A 28 -21.43 19.41 9.77
N GLN A 29 -22.67 19.15 9.35
CA GLN A 29 -23.47 20.08 8.55
C GLN A 29 -24.95 19.71 8.77
N GLU A 30 -25.75 20.65 9.30
CA GLU A 30 -27.16 20.40 9.64
C GLU A 30 -28.01 20.03 8.41
N MET A 31 -27.79 20.76 7.31
CA MET A 31 -28.41 20.51 6.02
C MET A 31 -27.48 20.99 4.89
N ALA A 32 -27.70 20.49 3.67
CA ALA A 32 -26.89 20.88 2.52
C ALA A 32 -26.87 22.41 2.35
N GLY A 33 -25.67 23.00 2.27
CA GLY A 33 -25.48 24.45 2.15
C GLY A 33 -25.43 25.21 3.48
N ALA A 34 -25.75 24.58 4.61
CA ALA A 34 -25.54 25.16 5.94
C ALA A 34 -24.04 25.27 6.27
N PRO A 35 -23.64 26.15 7.22
CA PRO A 35 -22.25 26.23 7.69
C PRO A 35 -21.69 24.87 8.11
N ILE A 36 -20.39 24.67 7.88
CA ILE A 36 -19.70 23.47 8.33
C ILE A 36 -19.28 23.66 9.79
N GLY A 37 -19.71 22.74 10.65
CA GLY A 37 -19.36 22.70 12.07
C GLY A 37 -18.28 21.66 12.38
N LEU A 38 -17.80 21.70 13.62
CA LEU A 38 -16.87 20.74 14.20
C LEU A 38 -17.41 20.25 15.55
N GLN A 39 -17.27 18.95 15.82
CA GLN A 39 -17.60 18.34 17.10
C GLN A 39 -16.58 17.24 17.44
N HIS A 40 -16.39 16.95 18.72
CA HIS A 40 -15.55 15.82 19.20
C HIS A 40 -14.20 15.71 18.45
N THR A 41 -13.49 16.82 18.29
CA THR A 41 -12.25 16.90 17.52
C THR A 41 -11.13 16.02 18.09
N ASP A 42 -11.24 15.65 19.36
CA ASP A 42 -10.44 14.66 20.06
C ASP A 42 -10.53 13.25 19.45
N ASN A 43 -11.60 12.92 18.74
CA ASN A 43 -11.76 11.65 18.03
C ASN A 43 -11.07 11.62 16.65
N CYS A 44 -10.27 12.64 16.32
CA CYS A 44 -9.60 12.72 15.02
C CYS A 44 -8.55 11.61 14.89
N ILE A 45 -8.69 10.78 13.85
CA ILE A 45 -7.72 9.73 13.51
C ILE A 45 -6.58 10.22 12.61
N VAL A 46 -6.50 11.54 12.35
CA VAL A 46 -5.39 12.15 11.59
C VAL A 46 -5.28 11.60 10.15
N CYS A 47 -6.39 11.31 9.49
CA CYS A 47 -6.36 10.76 8.12
C CYS A 47 -6.22 11.83 7.02
N GLY A 48 -6.39 13.11 7.33
CA GLY A 48 -6.22 14.22 6.38
C GLY A 48 -7.28 14.36 5.27
N HIS A 49 -8.24 13.44 5.16
CA HIS A 49 -9.25 13.44 4.08
C HIS A 49 -10.09 14.72 4.00
N CYS A 50 -10.42 15.34 5.15
CA CYS A 50 -11.21 16.57 5.17
C CYS A 50 -10.48 17.73 4.50
N ALA A 51 -9.15 17.83 4.68
CA ALA A 51 -8.31 18.82 4.06
C ALA A 51 -8.11 18.50 2.56
N ALA A 52 -7.79 17.25 2.23
CA ALA A 52 -7.54 16.81 0.85
C ALA A 52 -8.75 16.94 -0.09
N VAL A 53 -9.97 16.72 0.42
CA VAL A 53 -11.19 16.81 -0.41
C VAL A 53 -11.72 18.24 -0.58
N CYS A 54 -11.22 19.20 0.20
CA CYS A 54 -11.74 20.57 0.22
C CYS A 54 -11.34 21.31 -1.06
N PRO A 55 -12.28 21.65 -1.96
CA PRO A 55 -11.93 22.21 -3.27
C PRO A 55 -11.39 23.65 -3.18
N THR A 56 -11.71 24.37 -2.11
CA THR A 56 -11.25 25.74 -1.89
C THR A 56 -10.09 25.84 -0.88
N GLY A 57 -9.66 24.70 -0.31
CA GLY A 57 -8.66 24.68 0.77
C GLY A 57 -9.12 25.39 2.05
N ALA A 58 -10.43 25.47 2.30
CA ALA A 58 -11.00 26.13 3.47
C ALA A 58 -10.83 25.33 4.79
N VAL A 59 -10.47 24.05 4.72
CA VAL A 59 -10.24 23.20 5.90
C VAL A 59 -8.77 23.28 6.28
N PHE A 60 -8.48 23.85 7.44
CA PHE A 60 -7.17 23.79 8.08
C PHE A 60 -7.10 22.55 8.97
N HIS A 61 -6.01 21.78 8.85
CA HIS A 61 -5.68 20.65 9.71
C HIS A 61 -4.19 20.76 10.09
N SER A 62 -3.84 20.74 11.38
CA SER A 62 -2.46 20.97 11.84
C SER A 62 -1.42 20.06 11.17
N ASP A 63 -1.78 18.79 10.99
CA ASP A 63 -0.86 17.76 10.48
C ASP A 63 -0.88 17.65 8.95
N PHE A 64 -1.81 18.35 8.29
CA PHE A 64 -1.92 18.43 6.83
C PHE A 64 -2.12 19.89 6.42
N PRO A 65 -1.08 20.73 6.58
CA PRO A 65 -1.13 22.12 6.13
C PRO A 65 -1.35 22.17 4.61
N LYS A 66 -1.88 23.29 4.11
CA LYS A 66 -2.33 23.41 2.72
C LYS A 66 -1.20 23.11 1.72
N GLU A 67 0.03 23.46 2.07
CA GLU A 67 1.24 23.31 1.28
C GLU A 67 1.64 21.85 1.06
N THR A 68 1.23 20.95 1.96
CA THR A 68 1.53 19.51 1.86
C THR A 68 0.42 18.73 1.14
N ILE A 69 -0.67 19.40 0.76
CA ILE A 69 -1.79 18.77 0.05
C ILE A 69 -1.54 18.90 -1.45
N HIS A 70 -1.32 17.76 -2.10
CA HIS A 70 -1.10 17.71 -3.54
C HIS A 70 -2.43 17.72 -4.29
N PRO A 71 -2.70 18.72 -5.15
CA PRO A 71 -3.90 18.71 -5.97
C PRO A 71 -3.83 17.57 -7.00
N ILE A 72 -4.93 16.83 -7.14
CA ILE A 72 -5.04 15.76 -8.14
C ILE A 72 -5.81 16.31 -9.34
N ASP A 73 -5.12 16.38 -10.48
CA ASP A 73 -5.76 16.64 -11.76
C ASP A 73 -6.50 15.39 -12.23
N ARG A 74 -7.81 15.37 -11.97
CA ARG A 74 -8.67 14.25 -12.34
C ARG A 74 -8.80 14.05 -13.85
N ALA A 75 -8.52 15.08 -14.67
CA ALA A 75 -8.55 14.95 -16.13
C ALA A 75 -7.37 14.11 -16.65
N LYS A 76 -6.30 13.96 -15.85
CA LYS A 76 -5.13 13.13 -16.17
C LYS A 76 -5.24 11.69 -15.67
N LEU A 77 -6.35 11.30 -15.03
CA LEU A 77 -6.54 9.93 -14.60
C LEU A 77 -6.67 8.99 -15.82
N PRO A 78 -6.14 7.77 -15.76
CA PRO A 78 -6.27 6.81 -16.85
C PRO A 78 -7.73 6.42 -17.07
N THR A 79 -8.09 6.13 -18.32
CA THR A 79 -9.42 5.58 -18.64
C THR A 79 -9.58 4.18 -18.03
N PRO A 80 -10.82 3.68 -17.82
CA PRO A 80 -11.05 2.33 -17.36
C PRO A 80 -10.33 1.26 -18.20
N GLU A 81 -10.27 1.44 -19.52
CA GLU A 81 -9.60 0.53 -20.46
C GLU A 81 -8.08 0.55 -20.27
N GLN A 82 -7.49 1.73 -20.03
CA GLN A 82 -6.06 1.88 -19.74
C GLN A 82 -5.68 1.20 -18.42
N VAL A 83 -6.50 1.38 -17.38
CA VAL A 83 -6.30 0.67 -16.09
C VAL A 83 -6.42 -0.84 -16.27
N LEU A 84 -7.43 -1.30 -17.00
CA LEU A 84 -7.63 -2.72 -17.26
C LEU A 84 -6.47 -3.32 -18.07
N LEU A 85 -5.95 -2.59 -19.06
CA LEU A 85 -4.76 -3.00 -19.81
C LEU A 85 -3.56 -3.16 -18.89
N LEU A 86 -3.29 -2.19 -18.01
CA LEU A 86 -2.19 -2.29 -17.03
C LEU A 86 -2.34 -3.54 -16.15
N CYS A 87 -3.53 -3.79 -15.60
CA CYS A 87 -3.83 -4.98 -14.81
C CYS A 87 -3.60 -6.28 -15.62
N ARG A 88 -4.01 -6.30 -16.89
CA ARG A 88 -3.84 -7.45 -17.79
C ARG A 88 -2.40 -7.62 -18.27
N ALA A 89 -1.59 -6.58 -18.35
CA ALA A 89 -0.19 -6.65 -18.79
C ALA A 89 0.73 -7.12 -17.66
N ARG A 90 0.39 -6.82 -16.39
CA ARG A 90 1.19 -7.22 -15.23
C ARG A 90 1.36 -8.74 -15.16
N ARG A 91 2.62 -9.20 -15.13
CA ARG A 91 2.98 -10.62 -14.96
C ARG A 91 4.02 -10.75 -13.86
N SER A 92 4.06 -11.92 -13.23
CA SER A 92 5.22 -12.32 -12.42
C SER A 92 6.37 -12.64 -13.37
N ASN A 93 7.18 -11.62 -13.71
CA ASN A 93 8.37 -11.82 -14.52
C ASN A 93 9.44 -12.53 -13.69
N ARG A 94 10.04 -13.57 -14.27
CA ARG A 94 11.10 -14.38 -13.66
C ARG A 94 12.38 -14.40 -14.50
N ALA A 95 12.39 -13.70 -15.63
CA ALA A 95 13.56 -13.50 -16.47
C ALA A 95 13.94 -12.01 -16.38
N LEU A 96 14.92 -11.71 -15.53
CA LEU A 96 15.43 -10.36 -15.27
C LEU A 96 16.80 -10.20 -15.94
N SER A 97 17.09 -9.00 -16.44
CA SER A 97 18.45 -8.68 -16.91
C SER A 97 19.36 -8.36 -15.73
N ASP A 98 20.67 -8.48 -15.95
CA ASP A 98 21.76 -8.10 -15.06
C ASP A 98 21.99 -6.57 -14.96
N ARG A 99 21.39 -5.79 -15.86
CA ARG A 99 21.47 -4.33 -15.86
C ARG A 99 20.95 -3.73 -14.55
N PRO A 100 21.74 -2.89 -13.85
CA PRO A 100 21.28 -2.18 -12.67
C PRO A 100 20.08 -1.29 -12.96
N VAL A 101 19.16 -1.18 -12.00
CA VAL A 101 18.02 -0.26 -12.09
C VAL A 101 18.49 1.16 -11.76
N PRO A 102 18.19 2.17 -12.60
CA PRO A 102 18.52 3.56 -12.30
C PRO A 102 17.87 4.03 -10.99
N GLN A 103 18.58 4.87 -10.22
CA GLN A 103 18.10 5.35 -8.92
C GLN A 103 16.76 6.10 -9.04
N GLU A 104 16.60 6.93 -10.06
CA GLU A 104 15.36 7.68 -10.31
C GLU A 104 14.14 6.75 -10.49
N ALA A 105 14.34 5.57 -11.10
CA ALA A 105 13.29 4.59 -11.25
C ALA A 105 12.94 3.91 -9.91
N ILE A 106 13.95 3.63 -9.08
CA ILE A 106 13.76 3.12 -7.71
C ILE A 106 12.95 4.14 -6.90
N ASP A 107 13.32 5.42 -6.95
CA ASP A 107 12.66 6.49 -6.21
C ASP A 107 11.19 6.62 -6.65
N LEU A 108 10.91 6.55 -7.95
CA LEU A 108 9.55 6.58 -8.47
C LEU A 108 8.72 5.35 -8.02
N ILE A 109 9.34 4.17 -7.95
CA ILE A 109 8.68 2.95 -7.44
C ILE A 109 8.32 3.12 -5.96
N LEU A 110 9.26 3.63 -5.15
CA LEU A 110 9.04 3.87 -3.72
C LEU A 110 7.96 4.94 -3.49
N GLU A 111 8.00 6.02 -4.25
CA GLU A 111 6.99 7.06 -4.21
C GLU A 111 5.61 6.49 -4.52
N ALA A 112 5.49 5.71 -5.61
CA ALA A 112 4.22 5.04 -5.95
C ALA A 112 3.74 4.08 -4.85
N ALA A 113 4.66 3.32 -4.24
CA ALA A 113 4.35 2.40 -3.15
C ALA A 113 3.88 3.12 -1.89
N HIS A 114 4.51 4.25 -1.54
CA HIS A 114 4.16 5.08 -0.40
C HIS A 114 2.76 5.69 -0.52
N ARG A 115 2.29 5.99 -1.73
CA ARG A 115 0.93 6.53 -1.98
C ARG A 115 -0.20 5.51 -1.84
N ALA A 116 0.11 4.23 -1.62
CA ALA A 116 -0.92 3.21 -1.40
C ALA A 116 -1.70 3.51 -0.10
N PRO A 117 -3.04 3.38 -0.10
CA PRO A 117 -3.83 3.62 1.09
C PRO A 117 -3.54 2.55 2.15
N THR A 118 -3.58 2.96 3.42
CA THR A 118 -3.47 2.08 4.59
C THR A 118 -4.63 2.30 5.54
N ALA A 119 -4.91 1.33 6.41
CA ALA A 119 -5.96 1.46 7.42
C ALA A 119 -5.76 2.74 8.25
N SER A 120 -6.80 3.57 8.36
CA SER A 120 -6.77 4.87 9.04
C SER A 120 -5.66 5.82 8.58
N ASN A 121 -5.10 5.60 7.39
CA ASN A 121 -3.92 6.31 6.88
C ASN A 121 -2.68 6.24 7.80
N LEU A 122 -2.53 5.15 8.56
CA LEU A 122 -1.43 4.97 9.51
C LEU A 122 -0.04 4.94 8.84
N GLN A 123 0.03 4.56 7.56
CA GLN A 123 1.26 4.52 6.76
C GLN A 123 2.41 3.75 7.44
N GLN A 124 2.08 2.74 8.25
CA GLN A 124 3.04 1.88 8.96
C GLN A 124 3.65 0.84 8.01
N VAL A 125 4.22 1.31 6.91
CA VAL A 125 4.93 0.52 5.91
C VAL A 125 6.38 0.96 5.86
N GLN A 126 7.29 -0.01 5.79
CA GLN A 126 8.73 0.24 5.67
C GLN A 126 9.26 -0.52 4.46
N PHE A 127 10.11 0.15 3.68
CA PHE A 127 10.77 -0.43 2.52
C PHE A 127 12.27 -0.55 2.80
N THR A 128 12.84 -1.72 2.52
CA THR A 128 14.29 -1.92 2.49
C THR A 128 14.66 -2.25 1.05
N VAL A 129 15.43 -1.37 0.41
CA VAL A 129 15.88 -1.55 -0.97
C VAL A 129 17.25 -2.22 -0.95
N ILE A 130 17.36 -3.37 -1.62
CA ILE A 130 18.60 -4.13 -1.75
C ILE A 130 19.01 -4.12 -3.21
N THR A 131 20.09 -3.40 -3.53
CA THR A 131 20.67 -3.33 -4.88
C THR A 131 22.06 -3.95 -4.96
N ASP A 132 22.71 -4.20 -3.82
CA ASP A 132 24.02 -4.86 -3.77
C ASP A 132 23.90 -6.32 -4.26
N PRO A 133 24.61 -6.72 -5.34
CA PRO A 133 24.56 -8.07 -5.86
C PRO A 133 24.92 -9.14 -4.82
N LYS A 134 25.86 -8.86 -3.91
CA LYS A 134 26.27 -9.83 -2.87
C LYS A 134 25.16 -10.03 -1.84
N ALA A 135 24.52 -8.96 -1.39
CA ALA A 135 23.37 -9.04 -0.51
C ALA A 135 22.21 -9.82 -1.17
N ILE A 136 21.95 -9.61 -2.47
CA ILE A 136 20.94 -10.38 -3.22
C ILE A 136 21.28 -11.87 -3.25
N GLU A 137 22.52 -12.24 -3.59
CA GLU A 137 22.97 -13.63 -3.59
C GLU A 137 22.78 -14.30 -2.22
N ASN A 138 23.08 -13.59 -1.14
CA ASN A 138 22.88 -14.10 0.21
C ASN A 138 21.40 -14.35 0.54
N VAL A 139 20.49 -13.47 0.10
CA VAL A 139 19.05 -13.67 0.26
C VAL A 139 18.56 -14.87 -0.55
N ILE A 140 19.06 -15.05 -1.77
CA ILE A 140 18.73 -16.21 -2.62
C ILE A 140 19.18 -17.50 -1.93
N ARG A 141 20.46 -17.59 -1.54
CA ARG A 141 21.02 -18.76 -0.84
C ARG A 141 20.23 -19.09 0.43
N PHE A 142 19.98 -18.09 1.28
CA PHE A 142 19.17 -18.29 2.50
C PHE A 142 17.76 -18.82 2.20
N THR A 143 17.14 -18.33 1.12
CA THR A 143 15.80 -18.76 0.70
C THR A 143 15.82 -20.21 0.24
N VAL A 144 16.75 -20.59 -0.63
CA VAL A 144 16.90 -21.97 -1.13
C VAL A 144 17.18 -22.94 0.02
N GLU A 145 18.12 -22.62 0.91
CA GLU A 145 18.43 -23.44 2.09
C GLU A 145 17.19 -23.64 3.00
N THR A 146 16.39 -22.59 3.19
CA THR A 146 15.16 -22.66 3.99
C THR A 146 14.11 -23.55 3.34
N LEU A 147 13.92 -23.44 2.03
CA LEU A 147 13.03 -24.33 1.27
C LEU A 147 13.51 -25.78 1.33
N MET A 148 14.81 -26.03 1.26
CA MET A 148 15.37 -27.38 1.34
C MET A 148 15.24 -28.01 2.73
N LYS A 149 15.33 -27.22 3.80
CA LYS A 149 14.95 -27.67 5.15
C LYS A 149 13.49 -28.11 5.23
N ALA A 150 12.59 -27.37 4.56
CA ALA A 150 11.19 -27.76 4.48
C ALA A 150 10.99 -29.06 3.66
N VAL A 151 11.68 -29.21 2.53
CA VAL A 151 11.68 -30.46 1.74
C VAL A 151 12.12 -31.64 2.58
N LYS A 152 13.25 -31.52 3.29
CA LYS A 152 13.77 -32.58 4.17
C LYS A 152 12.76 -32.98 5.24
N THR A 153 12.02 -32.01 5.79
CA THR A 153 10.95 -32.26 6.76
C THR A 153 9.78 -32.99 6.14
N LEU A 154 9.31 -32.56 4.96
CA LEU A 154 8.22 -33.22 4.23
C LEU A 154 8.58 -34.65 3.83
N GLU A 155 9.84 -34.90 3.49
CA GLU A 155 10.30 -36.23 3.09
C GLU A 155 10.56 -37.19 4.26
N ASN A 156 10.49 -36.72 5.50
CA ASN A 156 10.54 -37.58 6.67
C ASN A 156 9.47 -38.69 6.54
N PRO A 157 9.82 -39.98 6.72
CA PRO A 157 8.91 -41.09 6.45
C PRO A 157 7.56 -41.01 7.17
N LEU A 158 7.54 -40.54 8.43
CA LEU A 158 6.32 -40.42 9.23
C LEU A 158 5.44 -39.27 8.73
N ILE A 159 6.06 -38.11 8.47
CA ILE A 159 5.37 -36.92 7.96
C ILE A 159 4.82 -37.20 6.57
N LYS A 160 5.63 -37.82 5.71
CA LYS A 160 5.26 -38.22 4.34
C LYS A 160 4.08 -39.18 4.35
N LEU A 161 4.07 -40.19 5.22
CA LEU A 161 2.99 -41.16 5.28
C LEU A 161 1.63 -40.49 5.57
N ILE A 162 1.62 -39.52 6.49
CA ILE A 162 0.41 -38.82 6.91
C ILE A 162 0.01 -37.74 5.89
N LEU A 163 0.95 -36.86 5.52
CA LEU A 163 0.66 -35.69 4.69
C LEU A 163 0.52 -36.03 3.22
N LYS A 164 1.20 -37.06 2.69
CA LYS A 164 1.04 -37.43 1.27
C LYS A 164 -0.40 -37.86 0.98
N ARG A 165 -1.07 -38.51 1.94
CA ARG A 165 -2.49 -38.89 1.81
C ARG A 165 -3.44 -37.69 1.99
N ARG A 166 -3.12 -36.76 2.89
CA ARG A 166 -3.98 -35.60 3.20
C ARG A 166 -3.80 -34.42 2.24
N ASN A 167 -2.61 -34.26 1.66
CA ASN A 167 -2.26 -33.18 0.74
C ASN A 167 -1.22 -33.66 -0.30
N PRO A 168 -1.65 -34.45 -1.29
CA PRO A 168 -0.77 -34.99 -2.33
C PRO A 168 -0.09 -33.89 -3.17
N PHE A 169 -0.76 -32.74 -3.33
CA PHE A 169 -0.25 -31.58 -4.08
C PHE A 169 1.11 -31.09 -3.58
N LEU A 170 1.38 -31.14 -2.27
CA LEU A 170 2.68 -30.79 -1.71
C LEU A 170 3.83 -31.65 -2.27
N TYR A 171 3.58 -32.94 -2.42
CA TYR A 171 4.59 -33.92 -2.83
C TYR A 171 4.72 -34.02 -4.35
N GLU A 172 3.63 -33.80 -5.08
CA GLU A 172 3.63 -33.89 -6.54
C GLU A 172 4.14 -32.60 -7.19
N ARG A 173 3.88 -31.44 -6.59
CA ARG A 173 4.25 -30.14 -7.16
C ARG A 173 5.43 -29.49 -6.46
N TYR A 174 5.36 -29.30 -5.14
CA TYR A 174 6.35 -28.45 -4.46
C TYR A 174 7.67 -29.17 -4.17
N VAL A 175 7.65 -30.40 -3.66
CA VAL A 175 8.89 -31.14 -3.37
C VAL A 175 9.81 -31.26 -4.60
N PRO A 176 9.33 -31.67 -5.79
CA PRO A 176 10.17 -31.73 -6.99
C PRO A 176 10.64 -30.35 -7.46
N THR A 177 9.77 -29.32 -7.34
CA THR A 177 10.13 -27.96 -7.74
C THR A 177 11.24 -27.39 -6.86
N PHE A 178 11.16 -27.57 -5.55
CA PHE A 178 12.16 -27.06 -4.61
C PHE A 178 13.50 -27.80 -4.75
N ARG A 179 13.49 -29.11 -5.04
CA ARG A 179 14.72 -29.85 -5.35
C ARG A 179 15.42 -29.29 -6.59
N LYS A 180 14.69 -28.95 -7.66
CA LYS A 180 15.29 -28.33 -8.85
C LYS A 180 15.95 -26.98 -8.56
N LEU A 181 15.39 -26.20 -7.64
CA LEU A 181 15.95 -24.90 -7.24
C LEU A 181 17.27 -25.02 -6.47
N ASP A 182 17.57 -26.17 -5.89
CA ASP A 182 18.85 -26.44 -5.19
C ASP A 182 19.95 -26.89 -6.16
N GLU A 183 19.56 -27.35 -7.35
CA GLU A 183 20.45 -27.83 -8.42
C GLU A 183 20.89 -26.70 -9.37
N GLU A 184 20.19 -25.55 -9.35
CA GLU A 184 20.45 -24.32 -10.14
C GLU A 184 21.28 -23.30 -9.37
#